data_AF-A0A925Z202-F1
#
_entry.id   AF-A0A925Z202-F1
#
_cell.length_a   1.000
_cell.length_b   1.000
_cell.length_c   1.000
_cell.angle_alpha   90.00
_cell.angle_beta   90.00
_cell.angle_gamma   90.00
#
_symmetry.space_group_name_H-M   'P 1'
#
loop_
_entity.id
_entity.type
_entity.pdbx_description
1 polymer ?
#
loop_
_entity_poly.entity_id
_entity_poly.type
_entity_poly.pdbx_seq_one_letter_code
_entity_poly.pdbx_strand_id
1 'polypeptide(L)'
;WNGPLGAFEIEPFGQGTFEVARAAARLTKQGRLITVAGGGDTVSALNAAGVTDDFTYVSTAGGAFLEWLEGKDLPGVAVLKQSFKASLEGSSWRA
;
A
#
# COMPACT_ATOMS: atom_id res chain seq x y z
N TRP A 1 0.71 4.07 -6.13
CA TRP A 1 2.13 4.47 -6.21
C TRP A 1 3.00 3.39 -5.59
N ASN A 2 3.95 2.84 -6.33
CA ASN A 2 4.91 1.85 -5.85
C ASN A 2 6.29 2.15 -6.49
N GLY A 3 7.20 2.72 -5.71
CA GLY A 3 8.56 3.10 -6.13
C GLY A 3 8.74 4.63 -6.27
N PRO A 4 9.72 5.24 -5.59
CA PRO A 4 10.11 6.64 -5.78
C PRO A 4 10.43 6.99 -7.24
N LEU A 5 10.33 8.28 -7.61
CA LEU A 5 10.63 8.73 -8.98
C LEU A 5 12.14 8.82 -9.28
N GLY A 6 12.97 8.81 -8.24
CA GLY A 6 14.43 8.88 -8.31
C GLY A 6 15.05 8.40 -7.00
N ALA A 7 16.39 8.41 -6.93
CA ALA A 7 17.16 8.06 -5.74
C ALA A 7 16.97 9.14 -4.65
N PHE A 8 15.84 9.09 -3.95
CA PHE A 8 15.39 10.14 -3.05
C PHE A 8 16.29 10.32 -1.83
N GLU A 9 17.11 9.32 -1.54
CA GLU A 9 18.11 9.30 -0.50
C GLU A 9 19.34 10.16 -0.83
N ILE A 10 19.52 10.57 -2.09
CA ILE A 10 20.69 11.31 -2.57
C ILE A 10 20.25 12.69 -3.03
N GLU A 11 20.73 13.75 -2.38
CA GLU A 11 20.49 15.12 -2.83
C GLU A 11 21.21 15.40 -4.18
N PRO A 12 20.57 16.07 -5.16
CA PRO A 12 19.20 16.63 -5.15
C PRO A 12 18.13 15.71 -5.77
N PHE A 13 18.42 14.42 -5.98
CA PHE A 13 17.65 13.49 -6.80
C PHE A 13 16.31 13.04 -6.18
N GLY A 14 15.98 13.49 -4.96
CA GLY A 14 14.69 13.26 -4.31
C GLY A 14 13.61 14.31 -4.58
N GLN A 15 13.98 15.48 -5.11
CA GLN A 15 13.03 16.60 -5.24
C GLN A 15 11.77 16.23 -6.04
N GLY A 16 11.92 15.52 -7.16
CA GLY A 16 10.78 15.07 -7.96
C GLY A 16 9.84 14.14 -7.17
N THR A 17 10.41 13.19 -6.42
CA THR A 17 9.65 12.30 -5.52
C THR A 17 8.86 13.09 -4.49
N PHE A 18 9.50 14.07 -3.83
CA PHE A 18 8.87 14.84 -2.76
C PHE A 18 7.79 15.79 -3.27
N GLU A 19 8.00 16.45 -4.41
CA GLU A 19 6.99 17.32 -5.03
C GLU A 19 5.74 16.55 -5.45
N VAL A 20 5.92 15.37 -6.08
CA VAL A 20 4.80 14.50 -6.43
C VAL A 20 4.06 14.01 -5.18
N ALA A 21 4.79 13.62 -4.13
CA ALA A 21 4.20 13.20 -2.86
C ALA A 21 3.34 14.30 -2.24
N ARG A 22 3.88 15.52 -2.13
CA ARG A 22 3.17 16.69 -1.57
C ARG A 22 1.95 17.06 -2.41
N ALA A 23 2.05 17.03 -3.73
CA ALA A 23 0.94 17.31 -4.62
C ALA A 23 -0.19 16.27 -4.46
N ALA A 24 0.15 14.98 -4.42
CA ALA A 24 -0.81 13.90 -4.24
C ALA A 24 -1.52 13.99 -2.87
N ALA A 25 -0.77 14.22 -1.79
CA ALA A 25 -1.33 14.44 -0.45
C ALA A 25 -2.32 15.61 -0.41
N ARG A 26 -1.92 16.77 -0.97
CA ARG A 26 -2.81 17.94 -1.06
C ARG A 26 -4.11 17.62 -1.80
N LEU A 27 -4.04 16.92 -2.93
CA LEU A 27 -5.24 16.54 -3.69
C LEU A 27 -6.12 15.53 -2.95
N THR A 28 -5.51 14.65 -2.15
CA THR A 28 -6.23 13.70 -1.29
C THR A 28 -7.04 14.43 -0.24
N LYS A 29 -6.42 15.35 0.52
CA LYS A 29 -7.12 16.15 1.54
C LYS A 29 -8.23 17.02 0.97
N GLN A 30 -8.10 17.42 -0.30
CA GLN A 30 -9.14 18.15 -1.03
C GLN A 30 -10.30 17.25 -1.50
N GLY A 31 -10.24 15.93 -1.26
CA GLY A 31 -11.24 14.97 -1.73
C GLY A 31 -11.21 14.75 -3.25
N ARG A 32 -10.12 15.14 -3.92
CA ARG A 32 -10.01 15.14 -5.39
C ARG A 32 -9.24 13.94 -5.94
N LEU A 33 -8.56 13.19 -5.07
CA LEU A 33 -7.75 12.05 -5.44
C LEU A 33 -7.85 10.98 -4.35
N ILE A 34 -8.07 9.73 -4.75
CA ILE A 34 -7.88 8.58 -3.87
C ILE A 34 -6.43 8.14 -4.05
N THR A 35 -5.62 8.30 -3.02
CA THR A 35 -4.19 7.97 -3.07
C THR A 35 -3.91 6.65 -2.40
N VAL A 36 -3.39 5.73 -3.20
CA VAL A 36 -3.03 4.38 -2.78
C VAL A 36 -1.52 4.22 -3.01
N ALA A 37 -0.76 4.03 -1.95
CA ALA A 37 0.68 3.83 -2.00
C ALA A 37 1.09 2.52 -1.34
N GLY A 38 2.18 1.92 -1.81
CA GLY A 38 2.66 0.65 -1.29
C GLY A 38 4.15 0.44 -1.49
N GLY A 39 4.78 -0.34 -0.61
CA GLY A 39 6.18 -0.78 -0.69
C GLY A 39 7.13 0.06 0.16
N GLY A 40 8.14 -0.60 0.74
CA GLY A 40 9.06 -0.01 1.72
C GLY A 40 9.67 1.32 1.28
N ASP A 41 10.23 1.39 0.07
CA ASP A 41 10.87 2.62 -0.44
C ASP A 41 9.86 3.75 -0.65
N THR A 42 8.65 3.43 -1.15
CA THR A 42 7.57 4.41 -1.27
C THR A 42 7.19 4.96 0.11
N VAL A 43 7.02 4.07 1.10
CA VAL A 43 6.67 4.47 2.47
C VAL A 43 7.77 5.36 3.06
N SER A 44 9.04 5.00 2.90
CA SER A 44 10.18 5.81 3.33
C SER A 44 10.20 7.18 2.67
N ALA A 45 9.94 7.26 1.37
CA ALA A 45 9.88 8.52 0.63
C ALA A 45 8.70 9.41 1.07
N LEU A 46 7.53 8.83 1.33
CA LEU A 46 6.36 9.56 1.87
C LEU A 46 6.62 10.10 3.27
N ASN A 47 7.29 9.30 4.12
CA ASN A 47 7.71 9.72 5.46
C ASN A 47 8.73 10.86 5.39
N ALA A 48 9.73 10.76 4.52
CA ALA A 48 10.72 11.81 4.29
C ALA A 48 10.07 13.11 3.76
N ALA A 49 9.02 12.99 2.95
CA ALA A 49 8.23 14.13 2.48
C ALA A 49 7.25 14.68 3.54
N GLY A 50 7.02 13.97 4.64
CA GLY A 50 6.12 14.36 5.73
C GLY A 50 4.63 14.27 5.40
N VAL A 51 4.22 13.38 4.48
CA VAL A 51 2.85 13.36 3.94
C VAL A 51 2.14 12.01 4.03
N THR A 52 2.71 11.02 4.73
CA THR A 52 2.17 9.66 4.82
C THR A 52 0.72 9.62 5.33
N ASP A 53 0.42 10.38 6.39
CA ASP A 53 -0.92 10.40 7.00
C ASP A 53 -1.98 11.13 6.15
N ASP A 54 -1.54 11.86 5.13
CA ASP A 54 -2.42 12.57 4.21
C ASP A 54 -2.85 11.72 3.01
N PHE A 55 -2.33 10.49 2.87
CA PHE A 55 -2.72 9.55 1.83
C PHE A 55 -3.96 8.74 2.24
N THR A 56 -4.76 8.27 1.27
CA THR A 56 -5.96 7.48 1.56
C THR A 56 -5.60 6.10 2.11
N TYR A 57 -4.57 5.46 1.55
CA TYR A 57 -4.08 4.17 2.02
C TYR A 57 -2.59 4.01 1.72
N VAL A 58 -1.85 3.56 2.73
CA VAL A 58 -0.41 3.27 2.63
C VAL A 58 -0.15 1.85 3.12
N SER A 59 0.38 1.01 2.23
CA SER A 59 0.75 -0.37 2.51
C SER A 59 2.25 -0.53 2.67
N THR A 60 2.68 -1.32 3.64
CA THR A 60 4.09 -1.77 3.71
C THR A 60 4.40 -2.84 2.67
N ALA A 61 3.38 -3.53 2.15
CA ALA A 61 3.56 -4.52 1.10
C ALA A 61 3.86 -3.83 -0.23
N GLY A 62 4.99 -4.21 -0.84
CA GLY A 62 5.40 -3.77 -2.18
C GLY A 62 4.80 -4.65 -3.26
N GLY A 63 5.59 -5.62 -3.75
CA GLY A 63 5.18 -6.50 -4.85
C GLY A 63 3.88 -7.27 -4.59
N ALA A 64 3.70 -7.84 -3.39
CA ALA A 64 2.48 -8.57 -3.05
C ALA A 64 1.21 -7.69 -3.13
N PHE A 65 1.33 -6.39 -2.84
CA PHE A 65 0.22 -5.46 -2.98
C PHE A 65 -0.12 -5.19 -4.45
N LEU A 66 0.90 -5.06 -5.30
CA LEU A 66 0.69 -4.89 -6.75
C LEU A 66 0.11 -6.15 -7.40
N GLU A 67 0.63 -7.33 -7.08
CA GLU A 67 0.10 -8.60 -7.59
C GLU A 67 -1.39 -8.76 -7.25
N TRP A 68 -1.77 -8.38 -6.03
CA TRP A 68 -3.16 -8.38 -5.63
C TRP A 68 -4.01 -7.36 -6.40
N LEU A 69 -3.49 -6.15 -6.64
CA LEU A 69 -4.16 -5.15 -7.49
C LEU A 69 -4.28 -5.59 -8.96
N GLU A 70 -3.36 -6.42 -9.45
CA GLU A 70 -3.44 -7.08 -10.77
C GLU A 70 -4.51 -8.18 -10.82
N GLY A 71 -5.16 -8.49 -9.68
CA GLY A 71 -6.19 -9.51 -9.57
C GLY A 71 -5.67 -10.92 -9.32
N LYS A 72 -4.38 -11.07 -8.99
CA LYS A 72 -3.82 -12.38 -8.62
C LYS A 72 -4.26 -12.77 -7.21
N ASP A 73 -4.54 -14.06 -7.03
CA ASP A 73 -4.73 -14.61 -5.69
C ASP A 73 -3.40 -14.64 -4.95
N LEU A 74 -3.39 -14.05 -3.75
CA LEU A 74 -2.24 -14.14 -2.85
C LEU A 74 -2.28 -15.49 -2.12
N PRO A 75 -1.30 -16.40 -2.31
CA PRO A 75 -1.35 -17.75 -1.74
C PRO A 75 -1.52 -17.76 -0.21
N GLY A 76 -0.82 -16.84 0.47
CA GLY A 76 -0.91 -16.68 1.93
C GLY A 76 -2.28 -16.20 2.42
N VAL A 77 -3.04 -15.45 1.61
CA VAL A 77 -4.41 -15.05 1.94
C VAL A 77 -5.41 -16.15 1.57
N ALA A 78 -5.18 -16.84 0.44
CA ALA A 78 -6.02 -17.93 -0.02
C ALA A 78 -6.11 -19.07 0.99
N VAL A 79 -4.99 -19.47 1.59
CA VAL A 79 -4.97 -20.53 2.61
C VAL A 79 -5.78 -20.15 3.85
N LEU A 80 -5.70 -18.90 4.30
CA LEU A 80 -6.47 -18.43 5.46
C LEU A 80 -7.98 -18.45 5.20
N LYS A 81 -8.42 -18.08 3.98
CA LYS A 81 -9.83 -18.15 3.58
C LYS A 81 -10.35 -19.60 3.62
N GLN A 82 -9.54 -20.56 3.15
CA GLN A 82 -9.89 -21.98 3.18
C GLN A 82 -9.98 -22.52 4.61
N SER A 83 -9.00 -22.19 5.46
CA SER A 83 -9.01 -22.60 6.87
C SER A 83 -10.21 -22.05 7.63
N PHE A 84 -10.58 -20.79 7.38
CA PHE A 84 -11.77 -20.18 8.00
C PHE A 84 -13.06 -20.90 7.58
N LYS A 85 -13.23 -21.18 6.28
CA LYS A 85 -14.39 -21.92 5.77
C LYS A 85 -14.48 -23.33 6.36
N ALA A 86 -13.36 -24.05 6.43
CA ALA A 86 -13.30 -25.38 7.03
C ALA A 86 -13.66 -25.37 8.53
N SER A 87 -13.29 -24.32 9.27
CA SER A 87 -13.67 -24.16 10.68
C SER A 87 -15.18 -23.95 10.88
N LEU A 88 -15.85 -23.26 9.95
CA LEU A 88 -17.30 -23.06 10.01
C LEU A 88 -18.06 -24.35 9.68
N GLU A 89 -17.61 -25.08 8.66
CA GLU A 89 -18.24 -26.33 8.21
C GLU A 89 -17.97 -27.50 9.20
N GLY A 90 -16.80 -27.51 9.84
CA GLY A 90 -16.41 -28.51 10.84
C GLY A 90 -17.01 -28.31 12.24
N SER A 91 -17.82 -27.27 12.47
CA SER A 91 -18.40 -26.95 13.78
C SER A 91 -19.78 -27.59 14.05
N SER A 92 -20.30 -28.47 13.18
CA SER A 92 -21.65 -29.04 13.32
C SER A 92 -21.81 -30.19 14.33
N TRP A 93 -20.81 -30.48 15.17
CA TRP A 93 -20.86 -31.62 16.11
C TRP A 93 -21.02 -31.26 17.60
N ARG A 94 -21.41 -30.03 17.93
CA ARG A 94 -21.75 -29.64 19.32
C ARG A 94 -23.26 -29.45 19.49
N ALA A 95 -23.99 -30.56 19.60
CA ALA A 95 -25.32 -30.67 20.20
C ALA A 95 -25.34 -31.91 21.10
#